data_AF-A0A3N5UAU6-F1
#
_entry.id   AF-A0A3N5UAU6-F1
#
_cell.length_a   1.000
_cell.length_b   1.000
_cell.length_c   1.000
_cell.angle_alpha   90.00
_cell.angle_beta   90.00
_cell.angle_gamma   90.00
#
_symmetry.space_group_name_H-M   'P 1'
#
loop_
_entity.id
_entity.type
_entity.pdbx_description
1 polymer ?
#
loop_
_entity_poly.entity_id
_entity_poly.type
_entity_poly.pdbx_seq_one_letter_code
_entity_poly.pdbx_strand_id
1 'polypeptide(L)'
;YRALSDRQLADRDAINALWVQYMDVRRQLAANAGLSSYRDYRWRQLLRFDYTPEDCLTFQKAIEEVVVPAAKRIYDRRRARLGLESLRPWDLDVDPTGRPPLKPYTDVRELEEKGTTIFHRVDPVLGGYYDILRKESLLDLDNRKGKGPGAYSTGLEASKRPFVFMNAVGHYSDVRTLLHECGHAFHAFEAFKVPIYHLRATPMEFNEVASMAMELLAAPYLPAS
;
A
#
# COMPACT_ATOMS: atom_id res chain seq x y z
N TYR A 1 -19.08 -7.17 2.83
CA TYR A 1 -18.64 -7.92 4.03
C TYR A 1 -19.03 -9.38 4.02
N ARG A 2 -20.29 -9.79 4.28
CA ARG A 2 -20.66 -11.22 4.34
C ARG A 2 -20.27 -12.00 3.08
N ALA A 3 -20.67 -11.52 1.89
CA ALA A 3 -20.30 -12.15 0.62
C ALA A 3 -18.78 -12.36 0.43
N LEU A 4 -17.95 -11.40 0.88
CA LEU A 4 -16.48 -11.54 0.83
C LEU A 4 -15.99 -12.61 1.81
N SER A 5 -16.49 -12.58 3.04
CA SER A 5 -16.17 -13.56 4.07
C SER A 5 -16.59 -14.97 3.68
N ASP A 6 -17.81 -15.14 3.17
CA ASP A 6 -18.36 -16.44 2.79
C ASP A 6 -17.56 -17.04 1.64
N ARG A 7 -17.14 -16.20 0.66
CA ARG A 7 -16.26 -16.66 -0.41
C ARG A 7 -14.92 -17.15 0.12
N GLN A 8 -14.29 -16.39 1.02
CA GLN A 8 -13.00 -16.78 1.61
C GLN A 8 -13.13 -18.05 2.48
N LEU A 9 -14.23 -18.18 3.23
CA LEU A 9 -14.51 -19.34 4.07
C LEU A 9 -14.74 -20.61 3.25
N ALA A 10 -15.35 -20.51 2.07
CA ALA A 10 -15.52 -21.66 1.17
C ALA A 10 -14.18 -22.25 0.68
N ASP A 11 -13.12 -21.43 0.58
CA ASP A 11 -11.78 -21.87 0.20
C ASP A 11 -10.86 -22.11 1.42
N ARG A 12 -11.37 -21.99 2.65
CA ARG A 12 -10.56 -22.01 3.88
C ARG A 12 -9.64 -23.22 3.95
N ASP A 13 -10.15 -24.41 3.65
CA ASP A 13 -9.38 -25.64 3.79
C ASP A 13 -8.25 -25.71 2.76
N ALA A 14 -8.48 -25.22 1.54
CA ALA A 14 -7.45 -25.11 0.51
C ALA A 14 -6.38 -24.06 0.86
N ILE A 15 -6.80 -22.89 1.37
CA ILE A 15 -5.89 -21.83 1.84
C ILE A 15 -5.03 -22.35 3.01
N ASN A 16 -5.63 -23.05 3.96
CA ASN A 16 -4.93 -23.64 5.10
C ASN A 16 -3.93 -24.70 4.67
N ALA A 17 -4.30 -25.58 3.73
CA ALA A 17 -3.39 -26.59 3.19
C ALA A 17 -2.15 -25.96 2.55
N LEU A 18 -2.33 -24.90 1.74
CA LEU A 18 -1.23 -24.14 1.16
C LEU A 18 -0.36 -23.46 2.23
N TRP A 19 -0.98 -22.90 3.28
CA TRP A 19 -0.26 -22.26 4.37
C TRP A 19 0.65 -23.25 5.10
N VAL A 20 0.17 -24.46 5.39
CA VAL A 20 0.96 -25.53 6.01
C VAL A 20 2.12 -25.93 5.11
N GLN A 21 1.87 -26.15 3.81
CA GLN A 21 2.93 -26.46 2.85
C GLN A 21 4.01 -25.38 2.81
N TYR A 22 3.61 -24.10 2.81
CA TYR A 22 4.57 -22.99 2.87
C TYR A 22 5.36 -22.96 4.17
N MET A 23 4.78 -23.36 5.30
CA MET A 23 5.51 -23.44 6.57
C MET A 23 6.66 -24.45 6.49
N ASP A 24 6.41 -25.62 5.92
CA ASP A 24 7.44 -26.66 5.75
C ASP A 24 8.56 -26.19 4.80
N VAL A 25 8.19 -25.60 3.66
CA VAL A 25 9.16 -25.03 2.71
C VAL A 25 10.02 -23.94 3.37
N ARG A 26 9.40 -23.06 4.15
CA ARG A 26 10.09 -21.98 4.86
C ARG A 26 11.07 -22.49 5.92
N ARG A 27 10.69 -23.55 6.65
CA ARG A 27 11.59 -24.23 7.59
C ARG A 27 12.78 -24.85 6.85
N GLN A 28 12.53 -25.51 5.72
CA GLN A 28 13.59 -26.10 4.91
C GLN A 28 14.54 -25.03 4.35
N LEU A 29 14.03 -23.89 3.88
CA LEU A 29 14.84 -22.77 3.42
C LEU A 29 15.80 -22.26 4.51
N ALA A 30 15.30 -22.10 5.73
CA ALA A 30 16.12 -21.70 6.87
C ALA A 30 17.20 -22.74 7.19
N ALA A 31 16.82 -24.02 7.27
CA ALA A 31 17.74 -25.12 7.55
C ALA A 31 18.84 -25.23 6.48
N ASN A 32 18.49 -25.13 5.20
CA ASN A 32 19.44 -25.15 4.08
C ASN A 32 20.42 -23.97 4.12
N ALA A 33 20.00 -22.83 4.67
CA ALA A 33 20.84 -21.66 4.88
C ALA A 33 21.65 -21.72 6.20
N GLY A 34 21.57 -22.82 6.96
CA GLY A 34 22.23 -22.96 8.26
C GLY A 34 21.63 -22.06 9.36
N LEU A 35 20.36 -21.70 9.25
CA LEU A 35 19.67 -20.80 10.17
C LEU A 35 18.64 -21.54 11.02
N SER A 36 18.49 -21.07 12.26
CA SER A 36 17.62 -21.72 13.26
C SER A 36 16.12 -21.51 12.98
N SER A 37 15.77 -20.43 12.27
CA SER A 37 14.38 -20.08 12.01
C SER A 37 14.21 -19.36 10.67
N TYR A 38 13.00 -19.43 10.12
CA TYR A 38 12.65 -18.67 8.91
C TYR A 38 12.66 -17.15 9.15
N ARG A 39 12.43 -16.71 10.39
CA ARG A 39 12.58 -15.30 10.77
C ARG A 39 14.01 -14.83 10.53
N ASP A 40 15.00 -15.56 11.02
CA ASP A 40 16.41 -15.19 10.87
C ASP A 40 16.83 -15.22 9.38
N TYR A 41 16.32 -16.20 8.63
CA TYR A 41 16.49 -16.25 7.17
C TYR A 41 15.93 -15.00 6.48
N ARG A 42 14.67 -14.63 6.78
CA ARG A 42 14.04 -13.45 6.19
C ARG A 42 14.69 -12.15 6.61
N TRP A 43 15.20 -12.04 7.83
CA TRP A 43 15.92 -10.87 8.29
C TRP A 43 17.16 -10.60 7.42
N ARG A 44 17.95 -11.64 7.16
CA ARG A 44 19.12 -11.56 6.27
C ARG A 44 18.72 -11.33 4.82
N GLN A 45 17.72 -12.06 4.31
CA GLN A 45 17.26 -11.93 2.93
C GLN A 45 16.70 -10.54 2.62
N LEU A 46 16.04 -9.91 3.59
CA LEU A 46 15.48 -8.56 3.47
C LEU A 46 16.51 -7.46 3.76
N LEU A 47 17.78 -7.81 4.02
CA LEU A 47 18.86 -6.86 4.26
C LEU A 47 18.59 -5.90 5.45
N ARG A 48 17.96 -6.42 6.50
CA ARG A 48 17.65 -5.66 7.73
C ARG A 48 18.85 -5.68 8.65
N PHE A 49 19.69 -4.65 8.54
CA PHE A 49 20.99 -4.58 9.24
C PHE A 49 21.02 -3.55 10.38
N ASP A 50 20.07 -2.63 10.39
CA ASP A 50 20.00 -1.46 11.26
C ASP A 50 18.96 -1.59 12.40
N TYR A 51 18.21 -2.69 12.43
CA TYR A 51 17.33 -3.06 13.54
C TYR A 51 17.19 -4.58 13.69
N THR A 52 16.73 -5.00 14.86
CA THR A 52 16.58 -6.39 15.30
C THR A 52 15.11 -6.79 15.48
N PRO A 53 14.79 -8.09 15.57
CA PRO A 53 13.47 -8.55 15.94
C PRO A 53 12.97 -7.97 17.27
N GLU A 54 13.87 -7.77 18.24
CA GLU A 54 13.56 -7.19 19.54
C GLU A 54 13.15 -5.72 19.45
N ASP A 55 13.73 -4.96 18.52
CA ASP A 55 13.30 -3.59 18.22
C ASP A 55 11.87 -3.56 17.68
N CYS A 56 11.48 -4.52 16.83
CA CYS A 56 10.11 -4.65 16.36
C CYS A 56 9.12 -4.98 17.48
N LEU A 57 9.51 -5.82 18.46
CA LEU A 57 8.67 -6.10 19.63
C LEU A 57 8.51 -4.87 20.53
N THR A 58 9.58 -4.09 20.69
CA THR A 58 9.54 -2.82 21.41
C THR A 58 8.62 -1.82 20.71
N PHE A 59 8.70 -1.71 19.39
CA PHE A 59 7.82 -0.87 18.58
C PHE A 59 6.36 -1.33 18.65
N GLN A 60 6.09 -2.64 18.59
CA GLN A 60 4.75 -3.20 18.76
C GLN A 60 4.15 -2.83 20.13
N LYS A 61 4.95 -2.92 21.20
CA LYS A 61 4.50 -2.51 22.54
C LYS A 61 4.16 -1.02 22.59
N ALA A 62 4.95 -0.16 21.96
CA ALA A 62 4.64 1.27 21.87
C ALA A 62 3.33 1.54 21.10
N ILE A 63 3.07 0.80 20.02
CA ILE A 63 1.79 0.87 19.30
C ILE A 63 0.63 0.46 20.21
N GLU A 64 0.77 -0.64 20.95
CA GLU A 64 -0.24 -1.12 21.89
C GLU A 64 -0.53 -0.11 23.00
N GLU A 65 0.51 0.49 23.59
CA GLU A 65 0.35 1.42 24.72
C GLU A 65 -0.15 2.80 24.29
N VAL A 66 0.18 3.26 23.08
CA VAL A 66 -0.10 4.64 22.64
C VAL A 66 -1.16 4.73 21.55
N VAL A 67 -1.00 3.94 20.47
CA VAL A 67 -1.85 4.04 19.28
C VAL A 67 -3.19 3.35 19.51
N VAL A 68 -3.23 2.18 20.14
CA VAL A 68 -4.49 1.46 20.40
C VAL A 68 -5.46 2.29 21.27
N PRO A 69 -5.05 2.93 22.37
CA PRO A 69 -5.93 3.84 23.11
C PRO A 69 -6.42 5.04 22.28
N ALA A 70 -5.57 5.58 21.40
CA ALA A 70 -5.95 6.67 20.49
C ALA A 70 -7.00 6.21 19.47
N ALA A 71 -6.80 5.05 18.85
CA ALA A 71 -7.75 4.41 17.95
C ALA A 71 -9.08 4.12 18.66
N LYS A 72 -9.03 3.62 19.90
CA LYS A 72 -10.23 3.40 20.72
C LYS A 72 -11.04 4.69 20.91
N ARG A 73 -10.39 5.83 21.21
CA ARG A 73 -11.09 7.13 21.32
C ARG A 73 -11.74 7.54 19.99
N ILE A 74 -11.10 7.27 18.86
CA ILE A 74 -11.68 7.53 17.53
C ILE A 74 -12.90 6.65 17.29
N TYR A 75 -12.81 5.36 17.60
CA TYR A 75 -13.91 4.40 17.44
C TYR A 75 -15.07 4.71 18.38
N ASP A 76 -14.83 5.08 19.64
CA ASP A 76 -15.87 5.47 20.58
C ASP A 76 -16.64 6.70 20.10
N ARG A 77 -15.93 7.71 19.56
CA ARG A 77 -16.57 8.88 18.94
C ARG A 77 -17.40 8.50 17.70
N ARG A 78 -16.87 7.63 16.83
CA ARG A 78 -17.59 7.15 15.65
C ARG A 78 -18.85 6.37 16.04
N ARG A 79 -18.75 5.46 17.01
CA ARG A 79 -19.87 4.69 17.56
C ARG A 79 -20.98 5.61 18.08
N ALA A 80 -20.62 6.59 18.90
CA ALA A 80 -21.57 7.56 19.44
C ALA A 80 -22.24 8.38 18.34
N ARG A 81 -21.46 8.83 17.33
CA ARG A 81 -21.98 9.62 16.21
C ARG A 81 -22.95 8.83 15.32
N LEU A 82 -22.72 7.54 15.15
CA LEU A 82 -23.61 6.63 14.42
C LEU A 82 -24.81 6.15 15.24
N GLY A 83 -24.86 6.43 16.55
CA GLY A 83 -25.93 5.96 17.43
C GLY A 83 -25.95 4.45 17.65
N LEU A 84 -24.78 3.78 17.57
CA LEU A 84 -24.68 2.32 17.65
C LEU A 84 -24.30 1.84 19.05
N GLU A 85 -24.82 0.69 19.46
CA GLU A 85 -24.40 0.04 20.71
C GLU A 85 -22.96 -0.49 20.62
N SER A 86 -22.56 -1.00 19.46
CA SER A 86 -21.22 -1.49 19.17
C SER A 86 -20.89 -1.31 17.69
N LEU A 87 -19.61 -1.08 17.37
CA LEU A 87 -19.14 -1.01 15.99
C LEU A 87 -18.90 -2.42 15.44
N ARG A 88 -19.38 -2.65 14.23
CA ARG A 88 -19.05 -3.80 13.38
C ARG A 88 -17.99 -3.37 12.35
N PRO A 89 -17.28 -4.30 11.70
CA PRO A 89 -16.26 -3.95 10.72
C PRO A 89 -16.76 -3.03 9.60
N TRP A 90 -17.98 -3.25 9.11
CA TRP A 90 -18.58 -2.41 8.07
C TRP A 90 -18.94 -0.99 8.51
N ASP A 91 -19.11 -0.76 9.82
CA ASP A 91 -19.36 0.57 10.36
C ASP A 91 -18.11 1.45 10.34
N LEU A 92 -16.93 0.88 10.04
CA LEU A 92 -15.67 1.60 9.85
C LEU A 92 -15.51 2.19 8.44
N ASP A 93 -16.30 1.71 7.47
CA ASP A 93 -16.22 2.13 6.06
C ASP A 93 -17.32 3.10 5.63
N VAL A 94 -18.13 3.58 6.57
CA VAL A 94 -19.16 4.58 6.30
C VAL A 94 -18.72 5.98 6.73
N ASP A 95 -19.29 7.00 6.10
CA ASP A 95 -19.19 8.37 6.60
C ASP A 95 -20.10 8.50 7.85
N PRO A 96 -19.56 8.82 9.04
CA PRO A 96 -20.34 8.83 10.28
C PRO A 96 -21.31 10.02 10.36
N THR A 97 -21.37 10.86 9.34
CA THR A 97 -22.24 12.03 9.21
C THR A 97 -23.35 11.80 8.20
N GLY A 98 -23.33 10.66 7.49
CA GLY A 98 -24.33 10.31 6.48
C GLY A 98 -24.13 11.02 5.15
N ARG A 99 -22.96 11.63 4.90
CA ARG A 99 -22.68 12.25 3.58
C ARG A 99 -22.63 11.19 2.48
N PRO A 100 -23.07 11.53 1.25
CA PRO A 100 -22.94 10.62 0.12
C PRO A 100 -21.45 10.31 -0.14
N PRO A 101 -21.12 9.09 -0.61
CA PRO A 101 -19.76 8.75 -0.99
C PRO A 101 -19.20 9.71 -2.04
N LEU A 102 -17.96 10.13 -1.85
CA LEU A 102 -17.24 10.91 -2.86
C LEU A 102 -17.02 10.07 -4.11
N LYS A 103 -17.32 10.67 -5.27
CA LYS A 103 -16.99 10.14 -6.60
C LYS A 103 -15.96 11.06 -7.24
N PRO A 104 -14.67 10.86 -6.94
CA PRO A 104 -13.62 11.79 -7.34
C PRO A 104 -13.36 11.80 -8.85
N TYR A 105 -13.80 10.79 -9.59
CA TYR A 105 -13.67 10.67 -11.04
C TYR A 105 -14.73 9.71 -11.59
N THR A 106 -14.92 9.76 -12.91
CA THR A 106 -15.91 8.98 -13.66
C THR A 106 -15.28 7.78 -14.36
N ASP A 107 -14.06 7.96 -14.87
CA ASP A 107 -13.26 6.90 -15.49
C ASP A 107 -11.76 7.07 -15.17
N VAL A 108 -10.95 6.09 -15.57
CA VAL A 108 -9.51 6.08 -15.30
C VAL A 108 -8.77 7.22 -16.02
N ARG A 109 -9.26 7.72 -17.15
CA ARG A 109 -8.62 8.85 -17.84
C ARG A 109 -8.75 10.12 -17.01
N GLU A 110 -9.93 10.36 -16.44
CA GLU A 110 -10.13 11.48 -15.53
C GLU A 110 -9.29 11.34 -14.25
N LEU A 111 -9.16 10.13 -13.69
CA LEU A 111 -8.25 9.86 -12.58
C LEU A 111 -6.80 10.22 -12.94
N GLU A 112 -6.35 9.80 -14.12
CA GLU A 112 -5.01 10.09 -14.59
C GLU A 112 -4.75 11.60 -14.75
N GLU A 113 -5.67 12.32 -15.38
CA GLU A 113 -5.57 13.77 -15.58
C GLU A 113 -5.55 14.56 -14.26
N LYS A 114 -6.37 14.14 -13.30
CA LYS A 114 -6.36 14.69 -11.94
C LYS A 114 -5.05 14.39 -11.22
N GLY A 115 -4.48 13.21 -11.42
CA GLY A 115 -3.14 12.87 -10.96
C GLY A 115 -2.09 13.86 -11.47
N THR A 116 -2.07 14.15 -12.78
CA THR A 116 -1.15 15.15 -13.37
C THR A 116 -1.32 16.49 -12.66
N THR A 117 -2.56 16.95 -12.49
CA THR A 117 -2.85 18.23 -11.81
C THR A 117 -2.31 18.27 -10.39
N ILE A 118 -2.50 17.19 -9.61
CA ILE A 118 -2.03 17.11 -8.23
C ILE A 118 -0.50 17.10 -8.19
N PHE A 119 0.16 16.22 -8.95
CA PHE A 119 1.61 16.09 -8.85
C PHE A 119 2.36 17.32 -9.31
N HIS A 120 1.89 18.05 -10.34
CA HIS A 120 2.49 19.34 -10.71
C HIS A 120 2.35 20.42 -9.63
N ARG A 121 1.30 20.36 -8.81
CA ARG A 121 1.13 21.28 -7.68
C ARG A 121 1.98 20.88 -6.47
N VAL A 122 2.21 19.59 -6.27
CA VAL A 122 3.14 19.07 -5.26
C VAL A 122 4.55 19.53 -5.61
N ASP A 123 5.02 19.19 -6.80
CA ASP A 123 6.34 19.56 -7.29
C ASP A 123 6.43 19.38 -8.82
N PRO A 124 6.92 20.36 -9.60
CA PRO A 124 7.00 20.26 -11.06
C PRO A 124 7.85 19.10 -11.59
N VAL A 125 8.89 18.67 -10.87
CA VAL A 125 9.72 17.51 -11.26
C VAL A 125 8.91 16.22 -11.11
N LEU A 126 8.19 16.07 -10.00
CA LEU A 126 7.32 14.91 -9.77
C LEU A 126 6.14 14.88 -10.75
N GLY A 127 5.55 16.04 -11.05
CA GLY A 127 4.58 16.20 -12.14
C GLY A 127 5.13 15.70 -13.48
N GLY A 128 6.38 16.07 -13.81
CA GLY A 128 7.06 15.59 -15.00
C GLY A 128 7.29 14.07 -15.02
N TYR A 129 7.60 13.45 -13.88
CA TYR A 129 7.71 11.99 -13.76
C TYR A 129 6.38 11.29 -14.02
N TYR A 130 5.30 11.85 -13.49
CA TYR A 130 3.98 11.31 -13.74
C TYR A 130 3.55 11.46 -15.20
N ASP A 131 3.88 12.57 -15.85
CA ASP A 131 3.61 12.77 -17.28
C ASP A 131 4.36 11.74 -18.15
N ILE A 132 5.58 11.35 -17.76
CA ILE A 132 6.30 10.25 -18.41
C ILE A 132 5.54 8.94 -18.26
N LEU A 133 5.08 8.60 -17.04
CA LEU A 133 4.32 7.38 -16.79
C LEU A 133 3.09 7.30 -17.69
N ARG A 134 2.35 8.40 -17.82
CA ARG A 134 1.17 8.49 -18.70
C ARG A 134 1.54 8.35 -20.17
N LYS A 135 2.48 9.17 -20.65
CA LYS A 135 2.89 9.21 -22.06
C LYS A 135 3.43 7.87 -22.56
N GLU A 136 4.15 7.15 -21.70
CA GLU A 136 4.75 5.86 -22.03
C GLU A 136 3.83 4.66 -21.70
N SER A 137 2.57 4.89 -21.31
CA SER A 137 1.60 3.83 -20.96
C SER A 137 2.08 2.90 -19.84
N LEU A 138 2.70 3.48 -18.81
CA LEU A 138 3.25 2.79 -17.63
C LEU A 138 2.29 2.80 -16.42
N LEU A 139 1.02 3.11 -16.66
CA LEU A 139 -0.06 3.09 -15.68
C LEU A 139 -1.10 2.04 -16.11
N ASP A 140 -1.32 1.02 -15.29
CA ASP A 140 -2.43 0.07 -15.44
C ASP A 140 -3.37 0.20 -14.24
N LEU A 141 -4.24 1.22 -14.27
CA LEU A 141 -5.06 1.59 -13.13
C LEU A 141 -6.45 0.91 -13.10
N ASP A 142 -7.02 0.56 -14.24
CA ASP A 142 -8.41 0.12 -14.33
C ASP A 142 -8.64 -1.31 -13.82
N ASN A 143 -9.76 -1.53 -13.12
CA ASN A 143 -10.14 -2.87 -12.65
C ASN A 143 -10.81 -3.68 -13.78
N ARG A 144 -10.43 -4.95 -13.94
CA ARG A 144 -11.02 -5.85 -14.95
C ARG A 144 -10.99 -7.30 -14.51
N LYS A 145 -11.94 -8.10 -15.03
CA LYS A 145 -12.03 -9.54 -14.72
C LYS A 145 -10.71 -10.24 -15.05
N GLY A 146 -10.18 -10.99 -14.09
CA GLY A 146 -8.92 -11.72 -14.23
C GLY A 146 -7.66 -10.89 -13.93
N LYS A 147 -7.79 -9.60 -13.62
CA LYS A 147 -6.67 -8.78 -13.12
C LYS A 147 -6.31 -9.21 -11.69
N GLY A 148 -5.01 -9.23 -11.38
CA GLY A 148 -4.53 -9.52 -10.03
C GLY A 148 -5.04 -8.50 -9.01
N PRO A 149 -5.26 -8.89 -7.75
CA PRO A 149 -5.75 -7.98 -6.72
C PRO A 149 -4.68 -6.99 -6.26
N GLY A 150 -5.11 -5.90 -5.61
CA GLY A 150 -4.22 -4.95 -4.95
C GLY A 150 -3.68 -3.85 -5.87
N ALA A 151 -2.59 -3.26 -5.43
CA ALA A 151 -1.83 -2.23 -6.14
C ALA A 151 -0.33 -2.44 -5.86
N TYR A 152 0.52 -2.03 -6.78
CA TYR A 152 1.97 -2.00 -6.60
C TYR A 152 2.64 -1.07 -7.60
N SER A 153 3.87 -0.68 -7.28
CA SER A 153 4.82 -0.10 -8.21
C SER A 153 6.03 -1.02 -8.37
N THR A 154 6.54 -1.14 -9.59
CA THR A 154 7.75 -1.92 -9.88
C THR A 154 8.67 -1.19 -10.85
N GLY A 155 9.98 -1.35 -10.67
CA GLY A 155 10.98 -0.84 -11.59
C GLY A 155 11.21 -1.79 -12.79
N LEU A 156 11.30 -1.22 -13.99
CA LEU A 156 11.72 -1.86 -15.23
C LEU A 156 13.17 -1.45 -15.53
N GLU A 157 14.13 -2.27 -15.10
CA GLU A 157 15.56 -1.91 -15.11
C GLU A 157 16.12 -1.60 -16.50
N ALA A 158 15.71 -2.36 -17.53
CA ALA A 158 16.23 -2.20 -18.88
C ALA A 158 15.86 -0.83 -19.48
N SER A 159 14.63 -0.38 -19.27
CA SER A 159 14.15 0.93 -19.73
C SER A 159 14.39 2.05 -18.72
N LYS A 160 14.77 1.71 -17.48
CA LYS A 160 14.86 2.63 -16.35
C LYS A 160 13.55 3.40 -16.15
N ARG A 161 12.45 2.65 -16.09
CA ARG A 161 11.10 3.18 -15.92
C ARG A 161 10.36 2.46 -14.81
N PRO A 162 9.63 3.17 -13.95
CA PRO A 162 8.67 2.54 -13.07
C PRO A 162 7.39 2.18 -13.83
N PHE A 163 6.63 1.23 -13.28
CA PHE A 163 5.30 0.86 -13.71
C PHE A 163 4.37 0.86 -12.50
N VAL A 164 3.18 1.43 -12.64
CA VAL A 164 2.17 1.50 -11.58
C VAL A 164 0.97 0.64 -11.95
N PHE A 165 0.61 -0.25 -11.04
CA PHE A 165 -0.53 -1.14 -11.15
C PHE A 165 -1.49 -0.88 -10.00
N MET A 166 -2.79 -0.76 -10.28
CA MET A 166 -3.82 -0.73 -9.24
C MET A 166 -5.17 -1.21 -9.79
N ASN A 167 -6.20 -1.28 -8.94
CA ASN A 167 -7.55 -1.69 -9.32
C ASN A 167 -8.57 -0.59 -8.95
N ALA A 168 -8.60 0.47 -9.75
CA ALA A 168 -9.49 1.61 -9.59
C ALA A 168 -10.96 1.23 -9.87
N VAL A 169 -11.89 1.68 -9.02
CA VAL A 169 -13.33 1.36 -9.10
C VAL A 169 -14.26 2.57 -8.89
N GLY A 170 -13.70 3.78 -8.81
CA GLY A 170 -14.45 5.04 -8.70
C GLY A 170 -14.56 5.55 -7.26
N HIS A 171 -13.79 4.98 -6.33
CA HIS A 171 -13.84 5.31 -4.92
C HIS A 171 -12.77 6.34 -4.54
N TYR A 172 -13.00 7.12 -3.49
CA TYR A 172 -12.01 8.11 -3.01
C TYR A 172 -10.67 7.48 -2.64
N SER A 173 -10.68 6.22 -2.16
CA SER A 173 -9.46 5.47 -1.85
C SER A 173 -8.56 5.27 -3.06
N ASP A 174 -9.13 5.26 -4.27
CA ASP A 174 -8.37 5.02 -5.51
C ASP A 174 -7.41 6.18 -5.78
N VAL A 175 -7.82 7.41 -5.45
CA VAL A 175 -6.93 8.58 -5.51
C VAL A 175 -5.75 8.39 -4.55
N ARG A 176 -6.01 7.97 -3.31
CA ARG A 176 -4.96 7.73 -2.32
C ARG A 176 -4.00 6.62 -2.75
N THR A 177 -4.53 5.53 -3.32
CA THR A 177 -3.72 4.44 -3.87
C THR A 177 -2.84 4.93 -5.02
N LEU A 178 -3.37 5.73 -5.95
CA LEU A 178 -2.56 6.32 -7.02
C LEU A 178 -1.40 7.16 -6.44
N LEU A 179 -1.68 8.01 -5.46
CA LEU A 179 -0.67 8.82 -4.79
C LEU A 179 0.41 7.96 -4.12
N HIS A 180 -0.01 6.88 -3.44
CA HIS A 180 0.87 5.92 -2.79
C HIS A 180 1.82 5.26 -3.79
N GLU A 181 1.28 4.63 -4.84
CA GLU A 181 2.09 3.92 -5.83
C GLU A 181 2.97 4.86 -6.66
N CYS A 182 2.51 6.08 -6.92
CA CYS A 182 3.35 7.10 -7.55
C CYS A 182 4.50 7.55 -6.65
N GLY A 183 4.34 7.55 -5.32
CA GLY A 183 5.46 7.78 -4.40
C GLY A 183 6.59 6.75 -4.58
N HIS A 184 6.24 5.47 -4.73
CA HIS A 184 7.21 4.44 -5.10
C HIS A 184 7.81 4.68 -6.50
N ALA A 185 6.98 5.02 -7.49
CA ALA A 185 7.44 5.26 -8.86
C ALA A 185 8.42 6.44 -8.93
N PHE A 186 8.14 7.54 -8.22
CA PHE A 186 9.02 8.71 -8.17
C PHE A 186 10.34 8.39 -7.48
N HIS A 187 10.30 7.61 -6.39
CA HIS A 187 11.52 7.11 -5.76
C HIS A 187 12.34 6.25 -6.73
N ALA A 188 11.70 5.40 -7.54
CA ALA A 188 12.38 4.60 -8.56
C ALA A 188 13.02 5.47 -9.66
N PHE A 189 12.36 6.54 -10.13
CA PHE A 189 12.97 7.49 -11.08
C PHE A 189 14.28 8.07 -10.55
N GLU A 190 14.33 8.45 -9.26
CA GLU A 190 15.55 8.92 -8.61
C GLU A 190 16.59 7.81 -8.48
N ALA A 191 16.18 6.61 -8.06
CA ALA A 191 17.07 5.46 -7.92
C ALA A 191 17.74 5.07 -9.25
N PHE A 192 17.03 5.19 -10.39
CA PHE A 192 17.60 4.89 -11.71
C PHE A 192 18.74 5.82 -12.15
N LYS A 193 18.90 6.99 -11.50
CA LYS A 193 20.03 7.89 -11.71
C LYS A 193 21.31 7.34 -11.09
N VAL A 194 21.21 6.46 -10.10
CA VAL A 194 22.36 5.78 -9.49
C VAL A 194 22.92 4.77 -10.49
N PRO A 195 24.19 4.88 -10.92
CA PRO A 195 24.74 4.03 -11.97
C PRO A 195 24.93 2.58 -11.51
N ILE A 196 25.20 2.38 -10.22
CA ILE A 196 25.47 1.07 -9.62
C ILE A 196 24.15 0.40 -9.26
N TYR A 197 23.82 -0.70 -9.93
CA TYR A 197 22.57 -1.45 -9.73
C TYR A 197 22.36 -1.87 -8.26
N HIS A 198 23.39 -2.38 -7.59
CA HIS A 198 23.30 -2.82 -6.20
C HIS A 198 22.98 -1.71 -5.20
N LEU A 199 23.19 -0.43 -5.58
CA LEU A 199 22.85 0.72 -4.73
C LEU A 199 21.44 1.27 -4.99
N ARG A 200 20.70 0.70 -5.95
CA ARG A 200 19.31 1.11 -6.23
C ARG A 200 18.30 0.43 -5.32
N ALA A 201 18.65 -0.74 -4.79
CA ALA A 201 17.78 -1.50 -3.92
C ALA A 201 17.76 -0.89 -2.51
N THR A 202 16.55 -0.71 -2.00
CA THR A 202 16.25 -0.15 -0.68
C THR A 202 15.41 -1.14 0.12
N PRO A 203 15.57 -1.20 1.46
CA PRO A 203 14.69 -2.00 2.31
C PRO A 203 13.22 -1.63 2.12
N MET A 204 12.33 -2.61 2.23
CA MET A 204 10.89 -2.45 1.95
C MET A 204 10.24 -1.37 2.81
N GLU A 205 10.57 -1.34 4.10
CA GLU A 205 10.15 -0.33 5.06
C GLU A 205 10.54 1.10 4.65
N PHE A 206 11.69 1.28 4.00
CA PHE A 206 12.13 2.58 3.50
C PHE A 206 11.38 2.97 2.23
N ASN A 207 10.98 1.99 1.40
CA ASN A 207 10.13 2.25 0.24
C ASN A 207 8.75 2.80 0.66
N GLU A 208 8.20 2.30 1.78
CA GLU A 208 6.93 2.79 2.34
C GLU A 208 7.01 4.23 2.85
N VAL A 209 8.21 4.72 3.20
CA VAL A 209 8.39 6.14 3.54
C VAL A 209 8.07 7.01 2.32
N ALA A 210 8.54 6.64 1.13
CA ALA A 210 8.29 7.40 -0.09
C ALA A 210 6.80 7.40 -0.49
N SER A 211 6.13 6.25 -0.42
CA SER A 211 4.71 6.12 -0.78
C SER A 211 3.80 6.81 0.23
N MET A 212 3.95 6.54 1.53
CA MET A 212 3.14 7.16 2.57
C MET A 212 3.41 8.67 2.70
N ALA A 213 4.64 9.14 2.52
CA ALA A 213 4.93 10.56 2.47
C ALA A 213 4.25 11.23 1.28
N MET A 214 4.19 10.58 0.11
CA MET A 214 3.50 11.12 -1.06
C MET A 214 2.00 11.32 -0.80
N GLU A 215 1.33 10.40 -0.10
CA GLU A 215 -0.06 10.58 0.33
C GLU A 215 -0.24 11.87 1.16
N LEU A 216 0.71 12.17 2.06
CA LEU A 216 0.66 13.35 2.92
C LEU A 216 1.05 14.64 2.20
N LEU A 217 2.08 14.60 1.35
CA LEU A 217 2.53 15.75 0.56
C LEU A 217 1.48 16.19 -0.45
N ALA A 218 0.71 15.23 -1.00
CA ALA A 218 -0.38 15.51 -1.91
C ALA A 218 -1.68 15.96 -1.21
N ALA A 219 -1.85 15.67 0.08
CA ALA A 219 -3.08 15.94 0.83
C ALA A 219 -3.57 17.41 0.75
N PRO A 220 -2.72 18.45 0.81
CA PRO A 220 -3.16 19.85 0.68
C PRO A 220 -3.79 20.19 -0.68
N TYR A 221 -3.58 19.37 -1.70
CA TYR A 221 -4.10 19.57 -3.05
C TYR A 221 -5.36 18.75 -3.34
N LEU A 222 -5.79 17.94 -2.36
CA LEU A 222 -7.10 17.29 -2.40
C LEU A 222 -8.16 18.27 -1.88
N PRO A 223 -9.37 18.31 -2.48
CA PRO A 223 -10.44 19.14 -1.95
C PRO A 223 -10.79 18.71 -0.52
N ALA A 224 -11.04 19.68 0.36
CA ALA A 224 -11.49 19.41 1.72
C ALA A 224 -12.81 18.64 1.69
N SER A 225 -12.86 17.50 2.38
CA SER A 225 -14.02 16.59 2.42
C SER A 225 -15.03 16.95 3.50
#